data_AF-A0A2S9CZN6-F1
#
_entry.id   AF-A0A2S9CZN6-F1
#
_cell.length_a   1.000
_cell.length_b   1.000
_cell.length_c   1.000
_cell.angle_alpha   90.00
_cell.angle_beta   90.00
_cell.angle_gamma   90.00
#
_symmetry.space_group_name_H-M   'P 1'
#
loop_
_entity.id
_entity.type
_entity.pdbx_description
1 polymer ?
#
loop_
_entity_poly.entity_id
_entity_poly.type
_entity_poly.pdbx_seq_one_letter_code
_entity_poly.pdbx_strand_id
1 'polypeptide(L)'
;MESEQLQKLFTHLEKVITWRINNPSEDFNGGAPELNTSNHENFQLGDYISGKELAHQEVVVLLMALLPRLDPALLKRIYLELPGSVLFDFCSTNDSGRLFYPTIQAAQYVLGGDSISERLKALDYFGPNSVLSKEELIVFSGSAYENSQINVHEEAFNKIMFGLELLPKMSNDFPAEQILTRRSWTDLILPQTTLQELKSIEAWYNSSRILMEDWNMQTKLKPGFRVLFHGEPGTGKTLAASLLGKYTQRPVFRVDVSMLVSKYIGETEKQLAKLFNKAENKNWILFFDEADAIFGKRTSVKDAHDKYANQEVSYLLQRIETFSGLIILASNFKNNMDKAFTRRFHSCIQFNNPKHEERLRIWQQNLPEPLQLEDIDLEQIAQRYELTGSNIMNVIQDVSLKTIALQEPGYKVSLDMLLDSIKKEYVKEDKIFM
;
A
#
# COMPACT_ATOMS: atom_id res chain seq x y z
N MET A 1 17.33 16.39 21.60
CA MET A 1 18.17 16.68 20.42
C MET A 1 17.32 17.06 19.21
N GLU A 2 16.29 16.27 18.86
CA GLU A 2 15.39 16.58 17.73
C GLU A 2 14.60 17.91 17.89
N SER A 3 14.07 18.21 19.07
CA SER A 3 13.29 19.44 19.29
C SER A 3 14.09 20.74 19.11
N GLU A 4 15.38 20.75 19.44
CA GLU A 4 16.23 21.94 19.30
C GLU A 4 16.59 22.19 17.83
N GLN A 5 16.83 21.12 17.07
CA GLN A 5 17.10 21.19 15.64
C GLN A 5 15.85 21.59 14.84
N LEU A 6 14.68 21.05 15.22
CA LEU A 6 13.39 21.47 14.66
C LEU A 6 13.14 22.96 14.92
N GLN A 7 13.43 23.43 16.13
CA GLN A 7 13.30 24.85 16.48
C GLN A 7 14.23 25.73 15.61
N LYS A 8 15.46 25.30 15.34
CA LYS A 8 16.37 26.02 14.42
C LYS A 8 15.78 26.18 13.02
N LEU A 9 15.11 25.16 12.48
CA LEU A 9 14.44 25.25 11.17
C LEU A 9 13.27 26.24 11.19
N PHE A 10 12.46 26.27 12.25
CA PHE A 10 11.37 27.26 12.35
C PHE A 10 11.89 28.68 12.62
N THR A 11 12.97 28.84 13.39
CA THR A 11 13.67 30.12 13.51
C THR A 11 14.26 30.58 12.17
N HIS A 12 14.75 29.64 11.35
CA HIS A 12 15.18 29.95 9.99
C HIS A 12 14.02 30.43 9.13
N LEU A 13 12.89 29.72 9.16
CA LEU A 13 11.68 30.12 8.45
C LEU A 13 11.22 31.53 8.86
N GLU A 14 11.21 31.82 10.16
CA GLU A 14 10.89 33.14 10.69
C GLU A 14 11.83 34.23 10.14
N LYS A 15 13.14 33.97 10.11
CA LYS A 15 14.12 34.89 9.49
C LYS A 15 13.85 35.11 8.00
N VAL A 16 13.53 34.06 7.24
CA VAL A 16 13.22 34.16 5.81
C VAL A 16 11.96 34.99 5.58
N ILE A 17 10.89 34.73 6.35
CA ILE A 17 9.65 35.48 6.25
C ILE A 17 9.88 36.96 6.60
N THR A 18 10.53 37.25 7.71
CA THR A 18 10.83 38.62 8.14
C THR A 18 11.76 39.33 7.15
N TRP A 19 12.76 38.64 6.60
CA TRP A 19 13.60 39.19 5.53
C TRP A 19 12.76 39.55 4.31
N ARG A 20 11.85 38.67 3.87
CA ARG A 20 11.01 38.93 2.69
C ARG A 20 10.11 40.14 2.90
N ILE A 21 9.50 40.28 4.08
CA ILE A 21 8.63 41.43 4.39
C ILE A 21 9.42 42.74 4.30
N ASN A 22 10.67 42.75 4.74
CA ASN A 22 11.53 43.93 4.70
C ASN A 22 12.17 44.17 3.33
N ASN A 23 12.30 43.14 2.48
CA ASN A 23 12.97 43.18 1.18
C ASN A 23 12.05 42.60 0.08
N PRO A 24 10.91 43.26 -0.21
CA PRO A 24 9.89 42.68 -1.08
C PRO A 24 10.29 42.63 -2.57
N SER A 25 11.27 43.44 -2.98
CA SER A 25 11.75 43.48 -4.38
C SER A 25 13.07 42.72 -4.61
N GLU A 26 13.69 42.16 -3.58
CA GLU A 26 14.97 41.46 -3.71
C GLU A 26 14.81 40.01 -4.22
N ASP A 27 15.78 39.53 -4.99
CA ASP A 27 15.79 38.14 -5.45
C ASP A 27 16.02 37.17 -4.28
N PHE A 28 15.26 36.07 -4.26
CA PHE A 28 15.34 35.11 -3.16
C PHE A 28 16.69 34.41 -3.09
N ASN A 29 17.27 34.01 -4.23
CA ASN A 29 18.51 33.23 -4.26
C ASN A 29 19.72 34.06 -3.84
N GLY A 30 19.68 35.38 -4.08
CA GLY A 30 20.80 36.28 -3.78
C GLY A 30 20.74 36.97 -2.41
N GLY A 31 19.56 37.08 -1.79
CA GLY A 31 19.38 37.89 -0.59
C GLY A 31 18.76 37.18 0.62
N ALA A 32 18.04 36.07 0.42
CA ALA A 32 17.38 35.39 1.54
C ALA A 32 18.41 34.74 2.48
N PRO A 33 18.10 34.62 3.79
CA PRO A 33 18.92 33.85 4.71
C PRO A 33 19.15 32.44 4.18
N GLU A 34 20.41 32.09 3.93
CA GLU A 34 20.79 30.79 3.37
C GLU A 34 20.50 29.65 4.35
N LEU A 35 19.96 28.54 3.84
CA LEU A 35 19.85 27.29 4.58
C LEU A 35 20.94 26.33 4.10
N ASN A 36 21.89 25.99 4.97
CA ASN A 36 22.79 24.89 4.69
C ASN A 36 22.11 23.57 5.08
N THR A 37 21.59 22.86 4.08
CA THR A 37 20.87 21.58 4.27
C THR A 37 21.71 20.54 5.02
N SER A 38 23.03 20.53 4.82
CA SER A 38 23.99 19.63 5.49
C SER A 38 24.15 19.88 7.00
N ASN A 39 23.79 21.06 7.50
CA ASN A 39 23.92 21.40 8.93
C ASN A 39 22.77 20.86 9.80
N HIS A 40 21.80 20.21 9.18
CA HIS A 40 20.59 19.71 9.82
C HIS A 40 20.54 18.17 9.87
N GLU A 41 21.64 17.49 9.60
CA GLU A 41 21.74 16.04 9.77
C GLU A 41 21.62 15.63 11.25
N ASN A 42 21.25 14.38 11.50
CA ASN A 42 21.06 13.74 12.83
C ASN A 42 19.71 13.98 13.49
N PHE A 43 18.66 14.28 12.71
CA PHE A 43 17.26 14.13 13.14
C PHE A 43 16.34 13.93 11.93
N GLN A 44 15.18 13.30 12.16
CA GLN A 44 14.33 12.75 11.09
C GLN A 44 14.00 13.72 9.94
N LEU A 45 13.55 14.94 10.24
CA LEU A 45 13.21 15.93 9.20
C LEU A 45 14.44 16.40 8.43
N GLY A 46 15.56 16.63 9.11
CA GLY A 46 16.80 17.08 8.47
C GLY A 46 17.46 15.99 7.63
N ASP A 47 17.42 14.74 8.09
CA ASP A 47 17.88 13.57 7.32
C ASP A 47 16.99 13.37 6.08
N TYR A 48 15.67 13.61 6.20
CA TYR A 48 14.75 13.55 5.06
C TYR A 48 15.02 14.66 4.03
N ILE A 49 15.23 15.91 4.48
CA ILE A 49 15.57 17.05 3.61
C ILE A 49 16.85 16.76 2.84
N SER A 50 17.89 16.28 3.55
CA SER A 50 19.21 16.01 2.96
C SER A 50 19.17 14.80 2.03
N GLY A 51 18.52 13.71 2.44
CA GLY A 51 18.41 12.48 1.64
C GLY A 51 17.56 12.62 0.37
N LYS A 52 16.69 13.65 0.30
CA LYS A 52 15.91 13.98 -0.89
C LYS A 52 16.50 15.14 -1.70
N GLU A 53 17.62 15.71 -1.28
CA GLU A 53 18.29 16.84 -1.92
C GLU A 53 17.34 18.02 -2.18
N LEU A 54 16.44 18.30 -1.22
CA LEU A 54 15.45 19.37 -1.38
C LEU A 54 16.13 20.74 -1.52
N ALA A 55 15.69 21.52 -2.51
CA ALA A 55 16.16 22.89 -2.68
C ALA A 55 15.70 23.78 -1.51
N HIS A 56 16.41 24.88 -1.25
CA HIS A 56 16.08 25.79 -0.15
C HIS A 56 14.63 26.30 -0.21
N GLN A 57 14.13 26.59 -1.41
CA GLN A 57 12.74 26.99 -1.64
C GLN A 57 11.75 25.88 -1.28
N GLU A 58 12.04 24.63 -1.64
CA GLU A 58 11.20 23.48 -1.30
C GLU A 58 11.16 23.25 0.22
N VAL A 59 12.28 23.46 0.90
CA VAL A 59 12.33 23.42 2.37
C VAL A 59 11.49 24.53 2.98
N VAL A 60 11.53 25.75 2.46
CA VAL A 60 10.68 26.85 2.93
C VAL A 60 9.21 26.51 2.77
N VAL A 61 8.81 26.00 1.60
CA VAL A 61 7.42 25.57 1.36
C VAL A 61 7.01 24.43 2.30
N LEU A 62 7.87 23.43 2.51
CA LEU A 62 7.62 22.32 3.43
C LEU A 62 7.46 22.81 4.88
N LEU A 63 8.33 23.70 5.35
CA LEU A 63 8.25 24.28 6.69
C LEU A 63 6.98 25.12 6.86
N MET A 64 6.58 25.89 5.84
CA MET A 64 5.29 26.58 5.84
C MET A 64 4.13 25.58 5.95
N ALA A 65 4.14 24.50 5.17
CA ALA A 65 3.10 23.46 5.24
C ALA A 65 3.01 22.76 6.61
N LEU A 66 4.11 22.72 7.37
CA LEU A 66 4.20 22.14 8.71
C LEU A 66 3.73 23.09 9.83
N LEU A 67 3.70 24.41 9.58
CA LEU A 67 3.33 25.42 10.58
C LEU A 67 2.02 25.12 11.31
N PRO A 68 0.90 24.77 10.62
CA PRO A 68 -0.38 24.54 11.30
C PRO A 68 -0.32 23.46 12.39
N ARG A 69 0.61 22.50 12.28
CA ARG A 69 0.76 21.38 13.21
C ARG A 69 1.84 21.60 14.25
N LEU A 70 2.94 22.27 13.89
CA LEU A 70 4.15 22.34 14.73
C LEU A 70 4.34 23.68 15.45
N ASP A 71 4.02 24.80 14.80
CA ASP A 71 4.07 26.13 15.41
C ASP A 71 2.98 27.04 14.80
N PRO A 72 1.69 26.81 15.14
CA PRO A 72 0.58 27.54 14.55
C PRO A 72 0.57 29.04 14.92
N ALA A 73 1.36 29.44 15.93
CA ALA A 73 1.44 30.82 16.38
C ALA A 73 2.53 31.64 15.69
N LEU A 74 3.43 31.03 14.89
CA LEU A 74 4.57 31.72 14.29
C LEU A 74 4.15 32.92 13.44
N LEU A 75 3.24 32.73 12.49
CA LEU A 75 2.76 33.82 11.64
C LEU A 75 2.06 34.91 12.46
N LYS A 76 1.36 34.53 13.53
CA LYS A 76 0.75 35.50 14.45
C LYS A 76 1.81 36.35 15.17
N ARG A 77 2.93 35.75 15.61
CA ARG A 77 4.02 36.51 16.25
C ARG A 77 4.61 37.53 15.26
N ILE A 78 4.89 37.11 14.03
CA ILE A 78 5.38 38.00 12.97
C ILE A 78 4.35 39.11 12.67
N TYR A 79 3.05 38.80 12.63
CA TYR A 79 2.00 39.80 12.41
C TYR A 79 1.97 40.87 13.51
N LEU A 80 2.17 40.49 14.77
CA LEU A 80 2.19 41.45 15.88
C LEU A 80 3.40 42.38 15.81
N GLU A 81 4.52 41.92 15.25
CA GLU A 81 5.71 42.75 15.01
C GLU A 81 5.58 43.61 13.74
N LEU A 82 4.96 43.07 12.69
CA LEU A 82 4.85 43.66 11.35
C LEU A 82 3.40 43.63 10.82
N PRO A 83 2.45 44.34 11.45
CA PRO A 83 1.01 44.20 11.13
C PRO A 83 0.61 44.76 9.76
N GLY A 84 1.44 45.61 9.15
CA GLY A 84 1.18 46.21 7.83
C GLY A 84 1.66 45.39 6.63
N SER A 85 2.12 44.15 6.84
CA SER A 85 2.66 43.33 5.75
C SER A 85 1.54 42.71 4.89
N VAL A 86 1.71 42.80 3.57
CA VAL A 86 0.83 42.20 2.56
C VAL A 86 0.82 40.67 2.62
N LEU A 87 1.83 40.04 3.24
CA LEU A 87 1.86 38.58 3.45
C LEU A 87 0.58 38.05 4.10
N PHE A 88 0.06 38.79 5.07
CA PHE A 88 -1.09 38.35 5.87
C PHE A 88 -2.41 38.44 5.10
N ASP A 89 -2.47 39.27 4.05
CA ASP A 89 -3.61 39.33 3.12
C ASP A 89 -3.70 38.05 2.26
N PHE A 90 -2.58 37.39 2.04
CA PHE A 90 -2.53 36.10 1.32
C PHE A 90 -2.79 34.92 2.23
N CYS A 91 -2.56 35.05 3.54
CA CYS A 91 -2.82 33.98 4.50
C CYS A 91 -4.32 33.76 4.70
N SER A 92 -4.69 32.53 5.01
CA SER A 92 -6.04 32.24 5.51
C SER A 92 -6.07 32.38 7.03
N THR A 93 -7.25 32.53 7.62
CA THR A 93 -7.40 32.62 9.08
C THR A 93 -8.25 31.48 9.62
N ASN A 94 -8.05 31.12 10.89
CA ASN A 94 -9.00 30.25 11.60
C ASN A 94 -10.35 30.94 11.83
N ASP A 95 -11.37 30.20 12.27
CA ASP A 95 -12.73 30.73 12.51
C ASP A 95 -12.77 31.92 13.49
N SER A 96 -11.81 31.98 14.41
CA SER A 96 -11.68 33.08 15.37
C SER A 96 -10.95 34.32 14.82
N GLY A 97 -10.35 34.22 13.63
CA GLY A 97 -9.49 35.26 13.04
C GLY A 97 -8.16 35.48 13.77
N ARG A 98 -7.77 34.59 14.69
CA ARG A 98 -6.63 34.79 15.61
C ARG A 98 -5.33 34.14 15.17
N LEU A 99 -5.41 33.15 14.29
CA LEU A 99 -4.27 32.41 13.76
C LEU A 99 -4.30 32.49 12.24
N PHE A 100 -3.12 32.69 11.67
CA PHE A 100 -2.90 32.69 10.22
C PHE A 100 -2.38 31.32 9.80
N TYR A 101 -2.94 30.78 8.72
CA TYR A 101 -2.47 29.56 8.07
C TYR A 101 -1.94 29.87 6.67
N PRO A 102 -0.78 29.28 6.31
CA PRO A 102 -0.15 29.51 5.03
C PRO A 102 -0.98 28.94 3.88
N THR A 103 -0.96 29.67 2.78
CA THR A 103 -1.64 29.35 1.53
C THR A 103 -0.62 29.33 0.38
N ILE A 104 -1.05 28.87 -0.79
CA ILE A 104 -0.23 28.92 -2.02
C ILE A 104 0.26 30.35 -2.27
N GLN A 105 -0.62 31.36 -2.17
CA GLN A 105 -0.22 32.75 -2.42
C GLN A 105 0.72 33.30 -1.35
N ALA A 106 0.55 32.90 -0.08
CA ALA A 106 1.47 33.28 0.97
C ALA A 106 2.88 32.73 0.69
N ALA A 107 2.99 31.47 0.30
CA ALA A 107 4.28 30.86 -0.06
C ALA A 107 4.88 31.49 -1.33
N GLN A 108 4.05 31.80 -2.34
CA GLN A 108 4.50 32.54 -3.51
C GLN A 108 5.07 33.90 -3.13
N TYR A 109 4.41 34.65 -2.23
CA TYR A 109 4.91 35.93 -1.76
C TYR A 109 6.21 35.78 -0.96
N VAL A 110 6.32 34.76 -0.09
CA VAL A 110 7.56 34.47 0.64
C VAL A 110 8.74 34.25 -0.32
N LEU A 111 8.52 33.49 -1.40
CA LEU A 111 9.56 33.17 -2.38
C LEU A 111 9.81 34.30 -3.39
N GLY A 112 8.77 34.94 -3.93
CA GLY A 112 8.88 35.87 -5.07
C GLY A 112 8.64 37.36 -4.76
N GLY A 113 8.17 37.70 -3.56
CA GLY A 113 7.89 39.07 -3.16
C GLY A 113 6.92 39.81 -4.08
N ASP A 114 7.26 41.05 -4.44
CA ASP A 114 6.44 41.90 -5.32
C ASP A 114 6.55 41.50 -6.81
N SER A 115 7.60 40.76 -7.18
CA SER A 115 7.81 40.32 -8.55
C SER A 115 6.78 39.27 -8.95
N ILE A 116 5.87 39.63 -9.85
CA ILE A 116 4.89 38.69 -10.42
C ILE A 116 5.61 37.53 -11.12
N SER A 117 6.72 37.80 -11.81
CA SER A 117 7.46 36.75 -12.52
C SER A 117 8.06 35.72 -11.55
N GLU A 118 8.63 36.17 -10.43
CA GLU A 118 9.18 35.25 -9.43
C GLU A 118 8.08 34.50 -8.67
N ARG A 119 6.95 35.16 -8.37
CA ARG A 119 5.77 34.49 -7.80
C ARG A 119 5.18 33.43 -8.73
N LEU A 120 5.24 33.63 -10.05
CA LEU A 120 4.83 32.63 -11.03
C LEU A 120 5.79 31.43 -11.05
N LYS A 121 7.11 31.66 -11.01
CA LYS A 121 8.10 30.57 -10.89
C LYS A 121 7.90 29.75 -9.60
N ALA A 122 7.50 30.40 -8.51
CA ALA A 122 7.20 29.70 -7.27
C ALA A 122 6.04 28.69 -7.38
N LEU A 123 5.17 28.79 -8.41
CA LEU A 123 4.14 27.77 -8.67
C LEU A 123 4.72 26.42 -9.07
N ASP A 124 5.93 26.38 -9.63
CA ASP A 124 6.57 25.14 -10.06
C ASP A 124 6.76 24.17 -8.89
N TYR A 125 6.95 24.68 -7.66
CA TYR A 125 7.07 23.87 -6.44
C TYR A 125 5.74 23.21 -6.01
N PHE A 126 4.61 23.72 -6.49
CA PHE A 126 3.27 23.17 -6.24
C PHE A 126 2.75 22.34 -7.42
N GLY A 127 3.47 22.34 -8.55
CA GLY A 127 3.11 21.58 -9.74
C GLY A 127 3.29 20.06 -9.55
N PRO A 128 2.72 19.24 -10.45
CA PRO A 128 2.81 17.77 -10.38
C PRO A 128 4.24 17.24 -10.55
N ASN A 129 5.15 18.06 -11.07
CA ASN A 129 6.54 17.68 -11.32
C ASN A 129 7.49 18.01 -10.16
N SER A 130 7.06 18.76 -9.14
CA SER A 130 7.89 19.12 -8.00
C SER A 130 8.20 17.92 -7.13
N VAL A 131 9.30 17.97 -6.36
CA VAL A 131 9.64 16.91 -5.41
C VAL A 131 8.55 16.81 -4.34
N LEU A 132 8.04 17.95 -3.85
CA LEU A 132 6.98 18.02 -2.84
C LEU A 132 5.69 17.31 -3.27
N SER A 133 5.30 17.43 -4.54
CA SER A 133 4.12 16.75 -5.08
C SER A 133 4.38 15.28 -5.39
N LYS A 134 5.54 14.94 -5.98
CA LYS A 134 5.92 13.55 -6.30
C LYS A 134 6.05 12.67 -5.07
N GLU A 135 6.56 13.23 -3.98
CA GLU A 135 6.69 12.56 -2.69
C GLU A 135 5.41 12.62 -1.84
N GLU A 136 4.31 13.20 -2.37
CA GLU A 136 3.03 13.39 -1.69
C GLU A 136 3.21 14.08 -0.31
N LEU A 137 4.08 15.09 -0.24
CA LEU A 137 4.38 15.79 1.02
C LEU A 137 3.29 16.79 1.37
N ILE A 138 2.81 17.54 0.37
CA ILE A 138 1.87 18.64 0.56
C ILE A 138 0.48 18.28 0.05
N VAL A 139 -0.54 18.75 0.76
CA VAL A 139 -1.96 18.64 0.41
C VAL A 139 -2.60 20.02 0.50
N PHE A 140 -3.56 20.28 -0.38
CA PHE A 140 -4.27 21.55 -0.45
C PHE A 140 -5.71 21.39 0.06
N SER A 141 -6.11 22.26 0.98
CA SER A 141 -7.49 22.29 1.50
C SER A 141 -8.28 23.39 0.79
N GLY A 142 -9.37 23.03 0.12
CA GLY A 142 -10.29 23.96 -0.56
C GLY A 142 -10.80 23.46 -1.92
N SER A 143 -11.98 23.91 -2.35
CA SER A 143 -12.65 23.50 -3.60
C SER A 143 -12.37 24.41 -4.81
N ALA A 144 -11.57 25.46 -4.65
CA ALA A 144 -11.22 26.40 -5.71
C ALA A 144 -9.69 26.47 -5.85
N TYR A 145 -9.21 26.43 -7.08
CA TYR A 145 -7.79 26.52 -7.47
C TYR A 145 -7.12 27.87 -7.09
N GLU A 146 -7.81 28.74 -6.34
CA GLU A 146 -7.31 30.06 -5.96
C GLU A 146 -7.18 30.15 -4.44
N ASN A 147 -5.94 30.36 -3.99
CA ASN A 147 -5.51 30.56 -2.61
C ASN A 147 -5.83 29.44 -1.58
N SER A 148 -5.65 28.17 -1.99
CA SER A 148 -5.82 27.03 -1.07
C SER A 148 -4.78 27.01 0.06
N GLN A 149 -5.19 26.52 1.23
CA GLN A 149 -4.28 26.31 2.37
C GLN A 149 -3.29 25.18 2.06
N ILE A 150 -2.02 25.37 2.42
CA ILE A 150 -0.99 24.33 2.28
C ILE A 150 -0.87 23.59 3.60
N ASN A 151 -1.00 22.26 3.57
CA ASN A 151 -0.79 21.38 4.70
C ASN A 151 0.14 20.22 4.31
N VAL A 152 0.65 19.48 5.29
CA VAL A 152 1.39 18.23 5.04
C VAL A 152 0.44 17.03 5.10
N HIS A 153 0.57 16.10 4.15
CA HIS A 153 -0.14 14.82 4.19
C HIS A 153 0.11 14.10 5.52
N GLU A 154 -0.90 13.44 6.09
CA GLU A 154 -0.75 12.75 7.38
C GLU A 154 0.35 11.68 7.36
N GLU A 155 0.44 10.90 6.28
CA GLU A 155 1.48 9.88 6.09
C GLU A 155 2.87 10.51 5.96
N ALA A 156 2.99 11.59 5.18
CA ALA A 156 4.23 12.34 5.03
C ALA A 156 4.69 12.94 6.37
N PHE A 157 3.77 13.50 7.15
CA PHE A 157 4.06 14.03 8.48
C PHE A 157 4.62 12.95 9.41
N ASN A 158 3.98 11.78 9.47
CA ASN A 158 4.46 10.68 10.31
C ASN A 158 5.82 10.15 9.86
N LYS A 159 6.04 10.06 8.54
CA LYS A 159 7.31 9.63 7.96
C LYS A 159 8.43 10.61 8.32
N ILE A 160 8.20 11.91 8.13
CA ILE A 160 9.23 12.94 8.30
C ILE A 160 9.49 13.27 9.78
N MET A 161 8.48 13.14 10.65
CA MET A 161 8.62 13.46 12.08
C MET A 161 9.06 12.27 12.92
N PHE A 162 8.58 11.06 12.60
CA PHE A 162 8.77 9.88 13.46
C PHE A 162 9.51 8.74 12.76
N GLY A 163 9.86 8.87 11.47
CA GLY A 163 10.37 7.77 10.67
C GLY A 163 9.34 6.65 10.46
N LEU A 164 8.07 6.91 10.75
CA LEU A 164 6.99 5.92 10.67
C LEU A 164 6.29 6.01 9.32
N GLU A 165 6.55 5.04 8.45
CA GLU A 165 5.77 4.89 7.22
C GLU A 165 4.44 4.19 7.56
N LEU A 166 3.39 5.00 7.75
CA LEU A 166 2.04 4.49 7.95
C LEU A 166 1.53 3.91 6.64
N LEU A 167 1.27 2.61 6.64
CA LEU A 167 0.60 1.95 5.54
C LEU A 167 -0.90 2.27 5.59
N PRO A 168 -1.53 2.57 4.44
CA PRO A 168 -2.94 2.92 4.40
C PRO A 168 -3.78 1.76 4.93
N LYS A 169 -4.80 2.11 5.70
CA LYS A 169 -5.84 1.18 6.14
C LYS A 169 -6.96 1.16 5.11
N MET A 170 -7.64 0.02 5.03
CA MET A 170 -8.82 -0.12 4.18
C MET A 170 -9.88 0.91 4.57
N SER A 171 -10.39 1.64 3.59
CA SER A 171 -11.44 2.64 3.74
C SER A 171 -12.21 2.78 2.43
N ASN A 172 -13.28 3.58 2.42
CA ASN A 172 -14.00 3.88 1.18
C ASN A 172 -13.08 4.53 0.13
N ASP A 173 -12.06 5.29 0.55
CA ASP A 173 -11.11 5.96 -0.36
C ASP A 173 -9.90 5.10 -0.73
N PHE A 174 -9.71 3.96 -0.06
CA PHE A 174 -8.59 3.05 -0.27
C PHE A 174 -9.06 1.58 -0.14
N PRO A 175 -9.46 0.95 -1.26
CA PRO A 175 -10.12 -0.36 -1.30
C PRO A 175 -9.13 -1.53 -1.22
N ALA A 176 -8.14 -1.42 -0.35
CA ALA A 176 -7.15 -2.47 -0.16
C ALA A 176 -6.70 -2.58 1.29
N GLU A 177 -6.42 -3.81 1.70
CA GLU A 177 -5.96 -4.18 3.04
C GLU A 177 -4.59 -4.85 2.95
N GLN A 178 -3.66 -4.47 3.83
CA GLN A 178 -2.38 -5.14 3.89
C GLN A 178 -2.55 -6.57 4.45
N ILE A 179 -2.05 -7.56 3.71
CA ILE A 179 -1.96 -8.94 4.20
C ILE A 179 -0.56 -9.21 4.75
N LEU A 180 -0.52 -9.82 5.94
CA LEU A 180 0.70 -10.15 6.66
C LEU A 180 0.65 -11.61 7.09
N THR A 181 1.82 -12.25 7.12
CA THR A 181 1.95 -13.60 7.65
C THR A 181 3.18 -13.72 8.54
N ARG A 182 2.99 -14.39 9.69
CA ARG A 182 4.10 -14.78 10.57
C ARG A 182 4.82 -16.03 10.05
N ARG A 183 4.17 -16.79 9.16
CA ARG A 183 4.70 -18.03 8.58
C ARG A 183 5.92 -17.77 7.68
N SER A 184 6.58 -18.85 7.31
CA SER A 184 7.75 -18.93 6.46
C SER A 184 7.50 -19.89 5.30
N TRP A 185 8.43 -19.94 4.34
CA TRP A 185 8.33 -20.83 3.18
C TRP A 185 8.28 -22.32 3.56
N THR A 186 8.82 -22.72 4.71
CA THR A 186 8.75 -24.11 5.18
C THR A 186 7.35 -24.52 5.62
N ASP A 187 6.50 -23.55 5.97
CA ASP A 187 5.12 -23.78 6.41
C ASP A 187 4.14 -23.85 5.22
N LEU A 188 4.61 -23.54 4.00
CA LEU A 188 3.84 -23.65 2.76
C LEU A 188 4.30 -24.90 2.01
N ILE A 189 3.59 -26.00 2.22
CA ILE A 189 3.85 -27.27 1.56
C ILE A 189 3.16 -27.27 0.20
N LEU A 190 3.96 -27.29 -0.86
CA LEU A 190 3.50 -27.31 -2.25
C LEU A 190 4.32 -28.31 -3.08
N PRO A 191 3.77 -28.78 -4.21
CA PRO A 191 4.53 -29.56 -5.18
C PRO A 191 5.78 -28.81 -5.64
N GLN A 192 6.86 -29.55 -5.90
CA GLN A 192 8.14 -28.98 -6.33
C GLN A 192 8.01 -28.13 -7.60
N THR A 193 7.13 -28.51 -8.53
CA THR A 193 6.85 -27.74 -9.75
C THR A 193 6.28 -26.36 -9.43
N THR A 194 5.31 -26.28 -8.52
CA THR A 194 4.69 -25.01 -8.09
C THR A 194 5.72 -24.14 -7.35
N LEU A 195 6.57 -24.74 -6.50
CA LEU A 195 7.65 -24.01 -5.82
C LEU A 195 8.68 -23.44 -6.81
N GLN A 196 9.03 -24.18 -7.86
CA GLN A 196 9.94 -23.69 -8.91
C GLN A 196 9.33 -22.51 -9.69
N GLU A 197 8.04 -22.57 -9.99
CA GLU A 197 7.34 -21.44 -10.62
C GLU A 197 7.29 -20.21 -9.70
N LEU A 198 7.06 -20.38 -8.40
CA LEU A 198 7.12 -19.27 -7.44
C LEU A 198 8.52 -18.64 -7.36
N LYS A 199 9.59 -19.46 -7.38
CA LYS A 199 10.98 -18.99 -7.45
C LYS A 199 11.27 -18.19 -8.73
N SER A 200 10.57 -18.46 -9.83
CA SER A 200 10.74 -17.67 -11.06
C SER A 200 10.26 -16.22 -10.88
N ILE A 201 9.26 -15.99 -10.03
CA ILE A 201 8.78 -14.65 -9.67
C ILE A 201 9.86 -13.91 -8.88
N GLU A 202 10.51 -14.60 -7.94
CA GLU A 202 11.63 -14.05 -7.15
C GLU A 202 12.81 -13.69 -8.05
N ALA A 203 13.16 -14.57 -8.99
CA ALA A 203 14.23 -14.34 -9.95
C ALA A 203 13.94 -13.13 -10.85
N TRP A 204 12.70 -13.00 -11.34
CA TRP A 204 12.26 -11.81 -12.07
C TRP A 204 12.43 -10.56 -11.21
N TYR A 205 11.94 -10.58 -9.97
CA TYR A 205 11.98 -9.42 -9.09
C TYR A 205 13.41 -8.89 -8.88
N ASN A 206 14.35 -9.78 -8.55
CA ASN A 206 15.74 -9.43 -8.31
C ASN A 206 16.48 -8.96 -9.57
N SER A 207 16.02 -9.36 -10.75
CA SER A 207 16.70 -9.10 -12.04
C SER A 207 15.99 -8.05 -12.89
N SER A 208 14.78 -7.63 -12.51
CA SER A 208 13.90 -6.77 -13.32
C SER A 208 14.56 -5.43 -13.64
N ARG A 209 15.20 -4.81 -12.64
CA ARG A 209 15.93 -3.55 -12.83
C ARG A 209 17.04 -3.69 -13.86
N ILE A 210 17.90 -4.70 -13.74
CA ILE A 210 19.00 -4.98 -14.67
C ILE A 210 18.44 -5.23 -16.09
N LEU A 211 17.38 -6.04 -16.19
CA LEU A 211 16.76 -6.36 -17.46
C LEU A 211 16.19 -5.12 -18.16
N MET A 212 15.49 -4.26 -17.41
CA MET A 212 14.82 -3.10 -17.99
C MET A 212 15.80 -1.95 -18.27
N GLU A 213 16.61 -1.59 -17.28
CA GLU A 213 17.53 -0.45 -17.33
C GLU A 213 18.85 -0.83 -18.02
N ASP A 214 19.64 -1.73 -17.44
CA ASP A 214 21.01 -2.03 -17.91
C ASP A 214 21.00 -2.67 -19.30
N TRP A 215 20.03 -3.55 -19.58
CA TRP A 215 19.88 -4.19 -20.89
C TRP A 215 18.95 -3.40 -21.83
N ASN A 216 18.43 -2.25 -21.41
CA ASN A 216 17.58 -1.35 -22.18
C ASN A 216 16.35 -2.04 -22.81
N MET A 217 15.78 -3.04 -22.12
CA MET A 217 14.62 -3.79 -22.61
C MET A 217 13.30 -3.03 -22.43
N GLN A 218 13.31 -1.89 -21.72
CA GLN A 218 12.17 -0.97 -21.61
C GLN A 218 11.56 -0.51 -22.95
N THR A 219 12.32 -0.55 -24.04
CA THR A 219 11.82 -0.24 -25.39
C THR A 219 11.07 -1.39 -26.06
N LYS A 220 11.23 -2.61 -25.53
CA LYS A 220 10.72 -3.86 -26.11
C LYS A 220 9.72 -4.59 -25.22
N LEU A 221 9.83 -4.43 -23.91
CA LEU A 221 9.01 -5.10 -22.90
C LEU A 221 8.14 -4.09 -22.17
N LYS A 222 6.90 -4.49 -21.86
CA LYS A 222 6.06 -3.74 -20.93
C LYS A 222 6.60 -3.89 -19.51
N PRO A 223 6.57 -2.83 -18.68
CA PRO A 223 6.97 -2.93 -17.28
C PRO A 223 6.01 -3.81 -16.47
N GLY A 224 6.50 -4.29 -15.32
CA GLY A 224 5.74 -5.09 -14.37
C GLY A 224 5.65 -6.57 -14.66
N PHE A 225 5.19 -7.31 -13.64
CA PHE A 225 5.01 -8.75 -13.69
C PHE A 225 3.64 -9.12 -13.19
N ARG A 226 2.98 -10.00 -13.93
CA ARG A 226 1.56 -10.32 -13.77
C ARG A 226 1.45 -11.82 -13.65
N VAL A 227 1.00 -12.28 -12.50
CA VAL A 227 0.93 -13.70 -12.17
C VAL A 227 -0.49 -14.08 -11.83
N LEU A 228 -0.96 -15.20 -12.38
CA LEU A 228 -2.24 -15.80 -12.04
C LEU A 228 -2.00 -17.04 -11.19
N PHE A 229 -2.43 -17.01 -9.93
CA PHE A 229 -2.57 -18.19 -9.08
C PHE A 229 -3.93 -18.82 -9.30
N HIS A 230 -3.97 -20.10 -9.66
CA HIS A 230 -5.23 -20.80 -9.84
C HIS A 230 -5.23 -22.17 -9.20
N GLY A 231 -6.38 -22.57 -8.66
CA GLY A 231 -6.53 -23.85 -7.96
C GLY A 231 -7.70 -23.81 -6.99
N GLU A 232 -8.03 -24.95 -6.40
CA GLU A 232 -9.12 -25.04 -5.43
C GLU A 232 -8.92 -24.09 -4.23
N PRO A 233 -10.00 -23.64 -3.58
CA PRO A 233 -9.90 -22.88 -2.33
C PRO A 233 -9.11 -23.68 -1.29
N GLY A 234 -8.37 -22.99 -0.43
CA GLY A 234 -7.62 -23.62 0.66
C GLY A 234 -6.29 -24.30 0.29
N THR A 235 -5.82 -24.13 -0.95
CA THR A 235 -4.52 -24.65 -1.44
C THR A 235 -3.31 -23.74 -1.16
N GLY A 236 -3.51 -22.60 -0.47
CA GLY A 236 -2.41 -21.74 -0.02
C GLY A 236 -2.07 -20.53 -0.92
N LYS A 237 -2.92 -20.16 -1.88
CA LYS A 237 -2.72 -19.00 -2.79
C LYS A 237 -2.41 -17.70 -2.05
N THR A 238 -3.25 -17.32 -1.08
CA THR A 238 -3.09 -16.08 -0.28
C THR A 238 -1.86 -16.14 0.63
N LEU A 239 -1.53 -17.32 1.16
CA LEU A 239 -0.32 -17.53 1.96
C LEU A 239 0.94 -17.37 1.10
N ALA A 240 0.95 -17.92 -0.12
CA ALA A 240 2.05 -17.76 -1.07
C ALA A 240 2.28 -16.29 -1.44
N ALA A 241 1.21 -15.52 -1.70
CA ALA A 241 1.32 -14.09 -1.97
C ALA A 241 1.93 -13.32 -0.78
N SER A 242 1.49 -13.64 0.45
CA SER A 242 2.02 -13.04 1.68
C SER A 242 3.50 -13.38 1.90
N LEU A 243 3.91 -14.62 1.58
CA LEU A 243 5.30 -15.07 1.68
C LEU A 243 6.21 -14.41 0.63
N LEU A 244 5.72 -14.22 -0.61
CA LEU A 244 6.44 -13.46 -1.63
C LEU A 244 6.68 -12.01 -1.17
N GLY A 245 5.71 -11.37 -0.53
CA GLY A 245 5.90 -10.05 0.08
C GLY A 245 6.95 -10.02 1.16
N LYS A 246 6.92 -11.00 2.08
CA LYS A 246 7.92 -11.14 3.14
C LYS A 246 9.33 -11.35 2.57
N TYR A 247 9.46 -12.16 1.54
CA TYR A 247 10.74 -12.44 0.87
C TYR A 247 11.28 -11.22 0.12
N THR A 248 10.42 -10.51 -0.62
CA THR A 248 10.79 -9.30 -1.37
C THR A 248 10.87 -8.05 -0.49
N GLN A 249 10.56 -8.16 0.81
CA GLN A 249 10.46 -7.06 1.77
C GLN A 249 9.49 -5.95 1.32
N ARG A 250 8.39 -6.34 0.66
CA ARG A 250 7.36 -5.42 0.18
C ARG A 250 6.02 -5.66 0.85
N PRO A 251 5.29 -4.59 1.21
CA PRO A 251 3.89 -4.69 1.59
C PRO A 251 3.07 -5.35 0.47
N VAL A 252 2.20 -6.28 0.86
CA VAL A 252 1.23 -6.91 -0.03
C VAL A 252 -0.14 -6.37 0.32
N PHE A 253 -0.82 -5.77 -0.64
CA PHE A 253 -2.16 -5.24 -0.48
C PHE A 253 -3.15 -6.13 -1.19
N ARG A 254 -4.04 -6.77 -0.42
CA ARG A 254 -5.22 -7.46 -0.95
C ARG A 254 -6.25 -6.41 -1.34
N VAL A 255 -6.57 -6.35 -2.62
CA VAL A 255 -7.59 -5.44 -3.17
C VAL A 255 -8.95 -6.10 -3.03
N ASP A 256 -9.89 -5.42 -2.38
CA ASP A 256 -11.27 -5.87 -2.34
C ASP A 256 -12.02 -5.30 -3.54
N VAL A 257 -12.25 -6.14 -4.54
CA VAL A 257 -12.92 -5.71 -5.77
C VAL A 257 -14.43 -5.56 -5.59
N SER A 258 -15.03 -6.15 -4.55
CA SER A 258 -16.43 -5.92 -4.24
C SER A 258 -16.68 -4.47 -3.81
N MET A 259 -15.71 -3.83 -3.13
CA MET A 259 -15.77 -2.40 -2.79
C MET A 259 -15.66 -1.49 -4.02
N LEU A 260 -15.06 -1.99 -5.11
CA LEU A 260 -14.88 -1.24 -6.34
C LEU A 260 -16.16 -1.20 -7.19
N VAL A 261 -17.04 -2.22 -7.12
CA VAL A 261 -18.28 -2.27 -7.93
C VAL A 261 -19.42 -1.53 -7.20
N SER A 262 -19.16 -0.30 -6.74
CA SER A 262 -20.13 0.50 -5.98
C SER A 262 -21.07 1.32 -6.88
N LYS A 263 -22.12 1.91 -6.27
CA LYS A 263 -23.22 2.60 -6.97
C LYS A 263 -22.83 3.93 -7.65
N TYR A 264 -21.61 4.43 -7.46
CA TYR A 264 -21.21 5.78 -7.87
C TYR A 264 -20.19 5.73 -9.02
N ILE A 265 -20.70 5.92 -10.23
CA ILE A 265 -19.92 5.93 -11.47
C ILE A 265 -18.84 7.04 -11.40
N GLY A 266 -17.57 6.66 -11.56
CA GLY A 266 -16.42 7.57 -11.65
C GLY A 266 -15.64 7.81 -10.36
N GLU A 267 -16.21 7.55 -9.18
CA GLU A 267 -15.45 7.55 -7.91
C GLU A 267 -14.53 6.33 -7.82
N THR A 268 -14.99 5.17 -8.30
CA THR A 268 -14.23 3.93 -8.42
C THR A 268 -12.92 4.10 -9.20
N GLU A 269 -12.96 4.78 -10.36
CA GLU A 269 -11.78 4.97 -11.20
C GLU A 269 -10.72 5.84 -10.51
N LYS A 270 -11.14 6.87 -9.78
CA LYS A 270 -10.23 7.73 -9.00
C LYS A 270 -9.58 6.95 -7.86
N GLN A 271 -10.34 6.14 -7.15
CA GLN A 271 -9.84 5.29 -6.07
C GLN A 271 -8.86 4.24 -6.59
N LEU A 272 -9.18 3.59 -7.72
CA LEU A 272 -8.28 2.66 -8.39
C LEU A 272 -7.00 3.36 -8.86
N ALA A 273 -7.11 4.50 -9.53
CA ALA A 273 -5.95 5.27 -9.97
C ALA A 273 -5.02 5.59 -8.79
N LYS A 274 -5.59 6.05 -7.66
CA LYS A 274 -4.87 6.33 -6.42
C LYS A 274 -4.18 5.09 -5.86
N LEU A 275 -4.89 3.95 -5.77
CA LEU A 275 -4.33 2.68 -5.30
C LEU A 275 -3.13 2.24 -6.14
N PHE A 276 -3.28 2.20 -7.47
CA PHE A 276 -2.21 1.76 -8.38
C PHE A 276 -1.02 2.73 -8.35
N ASN A 277 -1.26 4.05 -8.37
CA ASN A 277 -0.18 5.04 -8.32
C ASN A 277 0.61 4.93 -7.01
N LYS A 278 -0.09 4.75 -5.88
CA LYS A 278 0.57 4.58 -4.58
C LYS A 278 1.36 3.28 -4.51
N ALA A 279 0.78 2.19 -5.02
CA ALA A 279 1.46 0.90 -5.11
C ALA A 279 2.71 0.95 -6.00
N GLU A 280 2.67 1.73 -7.09
CA GLU A 280 3.81 1.92 -8.00
C GLU A 280 4.91 2.74 -7.33
N ASN A 281 4.56 3.89 -6.76
CA ASN A 281 5.51 4.78 -6.06
C ASN A 281 6.20 4.10 -4.87
N LYS A 282 5.50 3.21 -4.16
CA LYS A 282 6.00 2.51 -2.97
C LYS A 282 6.45 1.07 -3.26
N ASN A 283 6.41 0.63 -4.52
CA ASN A 283 6.73 -0.73 -4.95
C ASN A 283 5.97 -1.82 -4.15
N TRP A 284 4.68 -1.62 -3.93
CA TRP A 284 3.81 -2.61 -3.29
C TRP A 284 3.44 -3.73 -4.24
N ILE A 285 3.15 -4.90 -3.66
CA ILE A 285 2.56 -6.02 -4.39
C ILE A 285 1.05 -5.90 -4.28
N LEU A 286 0.35 -5.90 -5.40
CA LEU A 286 -1.11 -5.93 -5.42
C LEU A 286 -1.58 -7.38 -5.57
N PHE A 287 -2.40 -7.83 -4.63
CA PHE A 287 -3.03 -9.14 -4.62
C PHE A 287 -4.54 -8.99 -4.86
N PHE A 288 -5.05 -9.54 -5.95
CA PHE A 288 -6.48 -9.58 -6.23
C PHE A 288 -6.98 -10.99 -5.95
N ASP A 289 -7.77 -11.15 -4.90
CA ASP A 289 -8.42 -12.43 -4.61
C ASP A 289 -9.71 -12.58 -5.43
N GLU A 290 -10.18 -13.80 -5.62
CA GLU A 290 -11.43 -14.11 -6.34
C GLU A 290 -11.55 -13.46 -7.73
N ALA A 291 -10.45 -13.47 -8.49
CA ALA A 291 -10.36 -12.84 -9.80
C ALA A 291 -11.42 -13.34 -10.80
N ASP A 292 -11.97 -14.54 -10.64
CA ASP A 292 -13.07 -15.07 -11.44
C ASP A 292 -14.40 -14.34 -11.25
N ALA A 293 -14.64 -13.71 -10.09
CA ALA A 293 -15.83 -12.87 -9.88
C ALA A 293 -15.82 -11.62 -10.77
N ILE A 294 -14.62 -11.15 -11.13
CA ILE A 294 -14.39 -9.91 -11.88
C ILE A 294 -14.20 -10.21 -13.37
N PHE A 295 -13.43 -11.25 -13.67
CA PHE A 295 -12.98 -11.61 -15.02
C PHE A 295 -13.64 -12.88 -15.57
N GLY A 296 -14.72 -13.34 -14.93
CA GLY A 296 -15.55 -14.43 -15.42
C GLY A 296 -16.13 -14.14 -16.81
N LYS A 297 -16.65 -15.17 -17.48
CA LYS A 297 -17.30 -15.02 -18.79
C LYS A 297 -18.34 -13.90 -18.72
N ARG A 298 -18.08 -12.82 -19.46
CA ARG A 298 -18.95 -11.64 -19.55
C ARG A 298 -20.41 -12.08 -19.59
N THR A 299 -21.19 -11.66 -18.60
CA THR A 299 -22.64 -11.83 -18.65
C THR A 299 -23.15 -11.12 -19.89
N SER A 300 -24.03 -11.78 -20.64
CA SER A 300 -24.73 -11.18 -21.77
C SER A 300 -25.42 -9.91 -21.29
N VAL A 301 -25.03 -8.75 -21.82
CA VAL A 301 -25.55 -7.43 -21.44
C VAL A 301 -27.08 -7.45 -21.57
N LYS A 302 -27.79 -7.36 -20.43
CA LYS A 302 -29.25 -7.22 -20.42
C LYS A 302 -29.67 -5.81 -20.02
N ASP A 303 -28.91 -5.14 -19.15
CA ASP A 303 -29.26 -3.82 -18.62
C ASP A 303 -28.15 -2.76 -18.73
N ALA A 304 -28.50 -1.49 -18.54
CA ALA A 304 -27.55 -0.37 -18.52
C ALA A 304 -26.52 -0.50 -17.39
N HIS A 305 -26.88 -1.08 -16.24
CA HIS A 305 -25.96 -1.37 -15.14
C HIS A 305 -24.84 -2.35 -15.55
N ASP A 306 -25.14 -3.35 -16.38
CA ASP A 306 -24.14 -4.30 -16.88
C ASP A 306 -23.09 -3.60 -17.76
N LYS A 307 -23.48 -2.56 -18.51
CA LYS A 307 -22.54 -1.82 -19.36
C LYS A 307 -21.51 -1.06 -18.54
N TYR A 308 -21.92 -0.44 -17.43
CA TYR A 308 -21.02 0.32 -16.56
C TYR A 308 -20.07 -0.60 -15.79
N ALA A 309 -20.56 -1.72 -15.26
CA ALA A 309 -19.69 -2.73 -14.64
C ALA A 309 -18.64 -3.26 -15.63
N ASN A 310 -19.00 -3.47 -16.90
CA ASN A 310 -18.04 -3.87 -17.94
C ASN A 310 -16.98 -2.79 -18.24
N GLN A 311 -17.32 -1.50 -18.13
CA GLN A 311 -16.36 -0.41 -18.29
C GLN A 311 -15.35 -0.37 -17.14
N GLU A 312 -15.80 -0.49 -15.89
CA GLU A 312 -14.92 -0.53 -14.71
C GLU A 312 -13.97 -1.73 -14.75
N VAL A 313 -14.47 -2.92 -15.13
CA VAL A 313 -13.63 -4.10 -15.35
C VAL A 313 -12.61 -3.85 -16.46
N SER A 314 -13.00 -3.18 -17.54
CA SER A 314 -12.09 -2.84 -18.64
C SER A 314 -11.00 -1.85 -18.19
N TYR A 315 -11.35 -0.87 -17.38
CA TYR A 315 -10.40 0.07 -16.77
C TYR A 315 -9.43 -0.66 -15.84
N LEU A 316 -9.93 -1.52 -14.95
CA LEU A 316 -9.09 -2.34 -14.06
C LEU A 316 -8.12 -3.22 -14.85
N LEU A 317 -8.59 -3.87 -15.92
CA LEU A 317 -7.73 -4.64 -16.84
C LEU A 317 -6.60 -3.78 -17.42
N GLN A 318 -6.93 -2.58 -17.90
CA GLN A 318 -5.94 -1.66 -18.44
C GLN A 318 -4.91 -1.29 -17.37
N ARG A 319 -5.35 -0.96 -16.15
CA ARG A 319 -4.45 -0.62 -15.04
C ARG A 319 -3.54 -1.79 -14.64
N ILE A 320 -4.07 -3.01 -14.60
CA ILE A 320 -3.28 -4.23 -14.36
C ILE A 320 -2.20 -4.40 -15.45
N GLU A 321 -2.51 -4.10 -16.71
CA GLU A 321 -1.54 -4.21 -17.80
C GLU A 321 -0.44 -3.15 -17.80
N THR A 322 -0.74 -1.95 -17.31
CA THR A 322 0.21 -0.83 -17.32
C THR A 322 1.03 -0.71 -16.04
N PHE A 323 0.63 -1.38 -14.97
CA PHE A 323 1.32 -1.32 -13.69
C PHE A 323 2.73 -1.90 -13.77
N SER A 324 3.73 -1.13 -13.33
CA SER A 324 5.14 -1.53 -13.41
C SER A 324 5.64 -2.46 -12.29
N GLY A 325 4.82 -2.70 -11.26
CA GLY A 325 5.15 -3.59 -10.15
C GLY A 325 4.71 -5.04 -10.34
N LEU A 326 4.70 -5.80 -9.24
CA LEU A 326 4.19 -7.18 -9.19
C LEU A 326 2.69 -7.20 -8.86
N ILE A 327 1.90 -7.79 -9.74
CA ILE A 327 0.48 -8.09 -9.50
C ILE A 327 0.27 -9.58 -9.48
N ILE A 328 -0.43 -10.04 -8.45
CA ILE A 328 -0.85 -11.42 -8.28
C ILE A 328 -2.38 -11.44 -8.30
N LEU A 329 -2.95 -12.19 -9.23
CA LEU A 329 -4.38 -12.50 -9.25
C LEU A 329 -4.59 -13.93 -8.79
N ALA A 330 -5.52 -14.19 -7.87
CA ALA A 330 -5.91 -15.51 -7.44
C ALA A 330 -7.31 -15.85 -7.94
N SER A 331 -7.51 -17.04 -8.49
CA SER A 331 -8.82 -17.53 -8.93
C SER A 331 -9.03 -18.98 -8.52
N ASN A 332 -10.28 -19.33 -8.25
CA ASN A 332 -10.66 -20.72 -8.01
C ASN A 332 -10.91 -21.49 -9.33
N PHE A 333 -11.29 -20.80 -10.40
CA PHE A 333 -11.70 -21.42 -11.67
C PHE A 333 -11.03 -20.80 -12.89
N LYS A 334 -9.84 -21.31 -13.26
CA LYS A 334 -9.14 -20.86 -14.48
C LYS A 334 -10.01 -20.96 -15.75
N ASN A 335 -10.83 -22.01 -15.85
CA ASN A 335 -11.68 -22.26 -17.03
C ASN A 335 -12.79 -21.21 -17.23
N ASN A 336 -13.12 -20.45 -16.19
CA ASN A 336 -14.11 -19.39 -16.26
C ASN A 336 -13.53 -18.07 -16.78
N MET A 337 -12.20 -17.97 -16.86
CA MET A 337 -11.49 -16.80 -17.37
C MET A 337 -11.28 -16.92 -18.88
N ASP A 338 -11.44 -15.79 -19.60
CA ASP A 338 -11.22 -15.76 -21.05
C ASP A 338 -9.75 -16.09 -21.41
N LYS A 339 -9.55 -16.87 -22.48
CA LYS A 339 -8.23 -17.13 -23.08
C LYS A 339 -7.51 -15.84 -23.48
N ALA A 340 -8.24 -14.81 -23.90
CA ALA A 340 -7.66 -13.51 -24.22
C ALA A 340 -7.07 -12.82 -22.97
N PHE A 341 -7.66 -13.06 -21.79
CA PHE A 341 -7.18 -12.50 -20.53
C PHE A 341 -5.97 -13.27 -20.00
N THR A 342 -6.04 -14.60 -19.97
CA THR A 342 -4.93 -15.46 -19.50
C THR A 342 -3.63 -15.27 -20.30
N ARG A 343 -3.70 -14.93 -21.60
CA ARG A 343 -2.52 -14.59 -22.44
C ARG A 343 -1.77 -13.33 -22.00
N ARG A 344 -2.37 -12.47 -21.17
CA ARG A 344 -1.75 -11.21 -20.69
C ARG A 344 -0.88 -11.43 -19.44
N PHE A 345 -0.90 -12.62 -18.86
CA PHE A 345 -0.08 -12.99 -17.72
C PHE A 345 1.28 -13.50 -18.15
N HIS A 346 2.30 -13.14 -17.38
CA HIS A 346 3.66 -13.65 -17.59
C HIS A 346 3.80 -15.07 -17.04
N SER A 347 3.07 -15.40 -15.97
CA SER A 347 3.05 -16.73 -15.36
C SER A 347 1.65 -17.09 -14.89
N CYS A 348 1.27 -18.35 -15.06
CA CYS A 348 0.02 -18.93 -14.55
C CYS A 348 0.38 -20.15 -13.71
N ILE A 349 0.35 -20.00 -12.39
CA ILE A 349 0.81 -20.99 -11.43
C ILE A 349 -0.38 -21.79 -10.90
N GLN A 350 -0.29 -23.11 -11.05
CA GLN A 350 -1.32 -24.03 -10.57
C GLN A 350 -1.03 -24.49 -9.13
N PHE A 351 -2.00 -24.25 -8.25
CA PHE A 351 -2.04 -24.75 -6.88
C PHE A 351 -2.93 -25.99 -6.85
N ASN A 352 -2.30 -27.16 -6.85
CA ASN A 352 -3.00 -28.43 -6.79
C ASN A 352 -3.35 -28.79 -5.35
N ASN A 353 -4.37 -29.65 -5.18
CA ASN A 353 -4.61 -30.28 -3.90
C ASN A 353 -3.37 -31.09 -3.47
N PRO A 354 -3.02 -31.04 -2.17
CA PRO A 354 -1.85 -31.75 -1.68
C PRO A 354 -2.04 -33.26 -1.83
N LYS A 355 -1.01 -33.95 -2.30
CA LYS A 355 -0.93 -35.42 -2.32
C LYS A 355 -0.76 -35.96 -0.89
N HIS A 356 -0.88 -37.29 -0.73
CA HIS A 356 -0.81 -37.91 0.60
C HIS A 356 0.45 -37.53 1.39
N GLU A 357 1.64 -37.54 0.77
CA GLU A 357 2.90 -37.13 1.42
C GLU A 357 2.88 -35.67 1.87
N GLU A 358 2.30 -34.80 1.06
CA GLU A 358 2.17 -33.37 1.34
C GLU A 358 1.18 -33.14 2.49
N ARG A 359 0.03 -33.84 2.48
CA ARG A 359 -0.96 -33.80 3.56
C ARG A 359 -0.37 -34.28 4.88
N LEU A 360 0.39 -35.37 4.87
CA LEU A 360 1.08 -35.89 6.06
C LEU A 360 2.01 -34.82 6.66
N ARG A 361 2.80 -34.15 5.82
CA ARG A 361 3.66 -33.05 6.29
C ARG A 361 2.85 -31.88 6.84
N ILE A 362 1.72 -31.53 6.22
CA ILE A 362 0.84 -30.46 6.71
C ILE A 362 0.33 -30.83 8.11
N TRP A 363 -0.14 -32.06 8.32
CA TRP A 363 -0.56 -32.55 9.64
C TRP A 363 0.57 -32.45 10.67
N GLN A 364 1.74 -33.01 10.37
CA GLN A 364 2.87 -33.06 11.29
C GLN A 364 3.39 -31.67 11.67
N GLN A 365 3.41 -30.72 10.74
CA GLN A 365 3.92 -29.37 11.00
C GLN A 365 2.93 -28.45 11.74
N ASN A 366 1.62 -28.73 11.65
CA ASN A 366 0.60 -27.81 12.15
C ASN A 366 -0.13 -28.32 13.40
N LEU A 367 0.09 -29.57 13.81
CA LEU A 367 -0.43 -30.08 15.08
C LEU A 367 0.21 -29.35 16.27
N PRO A 368 -0.59 -28.73 17.16
CA PRO A 368 -0.09 -28.13 18.39
C PRO A 368 0.65 -29.15 19.27
N GLU A 369 1.83 -28.77 19.78
CA GLU A 369 2.64 -29.60 20.69
C GLU A 369 1.86 -30.18 21.89
N PRO A 370 0.90 -29.46 22.52
CA PRO A 370 0.16 -30.01 23.65
C PRO A 370 -0.82 -31.13 23.30
N LEU A 371 -1.25 -31.26 22.04
CA LEU A 371 -2.23 -32.27 21.65
C LEU A 371 -1.58 -33.65 21.61
N GLN A 372 -2.22 -34.61 22.28
CA GLN A 372 -1.78 -36.00 22.30
C GLN A 372 -2.74 -36.85 21.45
N LEU A 373 -2.24 -37.36 20.32
CA LEU A 373 -2.99 -38.27 19.47
C LEU A 373 -2.99 -39.68 20.07
N GLU A 374 -4.16 -40.22 20.40
CA GLU A 374 -4.29 -41.57 20.95
C GLU A 374 -4.55 -42.59 19.83
N ASP A 375 -3.56 -43.44 19.55
CA ASP A 375 -3.64 -44.51 18.56
C ASP A 375 -4.03 -44.06 17.13
N ILE A 376 -3.72 -42.81 16.77
CA ILE A 376 -3.99 -42.24 15.44
C ILE A 376 -2.73 -42.32 14.57
N ASP A 377 -2.84 -43.04 13.47
CA ASP A 377 -1.85 -43.04 12.40
C ASP A 377 -2.15 -41.93 11.38
N LEU A 378 -1.40 -40.83 11.47
CA LEU A 378 -1.54 -39.69 10.55
C LEU A 378 -1.22 -40.04 9.09
N GLU A 379 -0.39 -41.06 8.84
CA GLU A 379 -0.09 -41.50 7.48
C GLU A 379 -1.34 -42.12 6.83
N GLN A 380 -2.04 -42.98 7.58
CA GLN A 380 -3.33 -43.54 7.13
C GLN A 380 -4.40 -42.47 6.96
N ILE A 381 -4.51 -41.50 7.89
CA ILE A 381 -5.44 -40.38 7.76
C ILE A 381 -5.13 -39.56 6.49
N ALA A 382 -3.86 -39.21 6.28
CA ALA A 382 -3.42 -38.44 5.13
C ALA A 382 -3.63 -39.20 3.81
N GLN A 383 -3.51 -40.53 3.81
CA GLN A 383 -3.74 -41.35 2.62
C GLN A 383 -5.23 -41.49 2.29
N ARG A 384 -6.08 -41.72 3.31
CA ARG A 384 -7.52 -41.98 3.14
C ARG A 384 -8.34 -40.74 2.83
N TYR A 385 -8.01 -39.59 3.44
CA TYR A 385 -8.82 -38.38 3.35
C TYR A 385 -8.14 -37.30 2.52
N GLU A 386 -8.76 -36.94 1.39
CA GLU A 386 -8.32 -35.90 0.45
C GLU A 386 -8.74 -34.51 0.94
N LEU A 387 -7.97 -33.99 1.89
CA LEU A 387 -8.16 -32.67 2.49
C LEU A 387 -7.21 -31.63 1.88
N THR A 388 -7.68 -30.40 1.71
CA THR A 388 -6.81 -29.25 1.39
C THR A 388 -6.05 -28.80 2.63
N GLY A 389 -5.02 -27.94 2.44
CA GLY A 389 -4.27 -27.37 3.56
C GLY A 389 -5.19 -26.62 4.54
N SER A 390 -6.15 -25.83 4.04
CA SER A 390 -7.12 -25.16 4.89
C SER A 390 -8.07 -26.13 5.60
N ASN A 391 -8.52 -27.21 4.96
CA ASN A 391 -9.35 -28.19 5.67
C ASN A 391 -8.58 -28.84 6.82
N ILE A 392 -7.31 -29.20 6.60
CA ILE A 392 -6.46 -29.77 7.68
C ILE A 392 -6.36 -28.78 8.85
N MET A 393 -6.10 -27.50 8.58
CA MET A 393 -6.08 -26.46 9.62
C MET A 393 -7.42 -26.34 10.37
N ASN A 394 -8.54 -26.41 9.66
CA ASN A 394 -9.88 -26.37 10.27
C ASN A 394 -10.13 -27.59 11.15
N VAL A 395 -9.72 -28.79 10.73
CA VAL A 395 -9.84 -30.01 11.54
C VAL A 395 -8.98 -29.90 12.79
N ILE A 396 -7.72 -29.46 12.67
CA ILE A 396 -6.83 -29.24 13.82
C ILE A 396 -7.47 -28.24 14.80
N GLN A 397 -8.04 -27.15 14.29
CA GLN A 397 -8.73 -26.16 15.11
C GLN A 397 -9.95 -26.73 15.84
N ASP A 398 -10.84 -27.43 15.14
CA ASP A 398 -12.06 -28.03 15.73
C ASP A 398 -11.69 -29.06 16.81
N VAL A 399 -10.72 -29.92 16.54
CA VAL A 399 -10.21 -30.89 17.52
C VAL A 399 -9.58 -30.19 18.73
N SER A 400 -8.72 -29.19 18.49
CA SER A 400 -8.10 -28.41 19.58
C SER A 400 -9.15 -27.80 20.51
N LEU A 401 -10.18 -27.18 19.93
CA LEU A 401 -11.27 -26.56 20.70
C LEU A 401 -12.08 -27.58 21.49
N LYS A 402 -12.42 -28.72 20.88
CA LYS A 402 -13.13 -29.82 21.57
C LYS A 402 -12.30 -30.33 22.75
N THR A 403 -11.03 -30.61 22.54
CA THR A 403 -10.13 -31.13 23.56
C THR A 403 -9.91 -30.13 24.70
N ILE A 404 -9.78 -28.83 24.40
CA ILE A 404 -9.71 -27.77 25.43
C ILE A 404 -11.02 -27.71 26.23
N ALA A 405 -12.16 -27.82 25.57
CA ALA A 405 -13.47 -27.76 26.21
C ALA A 405 -13.74 -28.91 27.19
N LEU A 406 -13.12 -30.08 26.98
CA LEU A 406 -13.21 -31.22 27.91
C LEU A 406 -12.51 -30.97 29.25
N GLN A 407 -11.57 -30.02 29.32
CA GLN A 407 -10.78 -29.69 30.53
C GLN A 407 -10.03 -30.90 31.14
N GLU A 408 -9.80 -31.94 30.35
CA GLU A 408 -9.07 -33.13 30.79
C GLU A 408 -7.54 -32.91 30.68
N PRO A 409 -6.75 -33.47 31.60
CA PRO A 409 -5.30 -33.36 31.54
C PRO A 409 -4.75 -34.12 30.32
N GLY A 410 -3.76 -33.51 29.66
CA GLY A 410 -3.01 -34.14 28.56
C GLY A 410 -3.59 -33.91 27.16
N TYR A 411 -4.70 -33.18 27.04
CA TYR A 411 -5.29 -32.77 25.76
C TYR A 411 -5.33 -33.90 24.71
N LYS A 412 -5.93 -35.02 25.11
CA LYS A 412 -6.01 -36.23 24.30
C LYS A 412 -7.01 -36.09 23.16
N VAL A 413 -6.65 -36.64 22.02
CA VAL A 413 -7.46 -36.68 20.80
C VAL A 413 -7.69 -38.14 20.44
N SER A 414 -8.94 -38.59 20.53
CA SER A 414 -9.33 -39.91 20.05
C SER A 414 -9.56 -39.93 18.54
N LEU A 415 -9.45 -41.10 17.93
CA LEU A 415 -9.73 -41.29 16.51
C LEU A 415 -11.14 -40.83 16.14
N ASP A 416 -12.15 -41.16 16.95
CA ASP A 416 -13.54 -40.74 16.70
C ASP A 416 -13.69 -39.22 16.66
N MET A 417 -13.02 -38.51 17.59
CA MET A 417 -13.06 -37.04 17.62
C MET A 417 -12.47 -36.44 16.34
N LEU A 418 -11.34 -36.99 15.87
CA LEU A 418 -10.69 -36.56 14.65
C LEU A 418 -11.56 -36.85 13.43
N LEU A 419 -12.09 -38.07 13.30
CA LEU A 419 -12.95 -38.48 12.19
C LEU A 419 -14.23 -37.65 12.12
N ASP A 420 -14.85 -37.32 13.26
CA ASP A 420 -15.99 -36.41 13.31
C ASP A 420 -15.65 -35.02 12.77
N SER A 421 -14.47 -34.50 13.11
CA SER A 421 -14.00 -33.20 12.61
C SER A 421 -13.69 -33.25 11.11
N ILE A 422 -13.08 -34.33 10.61
CA ILE A 422 -12.87 -34.54 9.17
C ILE A 422 -14.21 -34.63 8.44
N LYS A 423 -15.17 -35.39 8.97
CA LYS A 423 -16.51 -35.53 8.40
C LYS A 423 -17.23 -34.19 8.28
N LYS A 424 -17.10 -33.30 9.28
CA LYS A 424 -17.64 -31.93 9.19
C LYS A 424 -17.07 -31.16 8.00
N GLU A 425 -15.77 -31.25 7.75
CA GLU A 425 -15.16 -30.56 6.59
C GLU A 425 -15.62 -31.16 5.26
N TYR A 426 -15.77 -32.48 5.16
CA TYR A 426 -16.33 -33.13 3.98
C TYR A 426 -17.77 -32.68 3.71
N VAL A 427 -18.61 -32.62 4.75
CA VAL A 427 -20.00 -32.17 4.63
C VAL A 427 -20.08 -30.70 4.21
N LYS A 428 -19.18 -29.83 4.67
CA LYS A 428 -19.13 -28.42 4.24
C LYS A 428 -18.81 -28.26 2.75
N GLU A 429 -18.08 -29.20 2.16
CA GLU A 429 -17.68 -29.18 0.75
C GLU A 429 -18.56 -30.07 -0.14
N ASP A 430 -19.70 -30.54 0.37
CA ASP A 430 -20.59 -31.47 -0.32
C ASP A 430 -19.88 -32.76 -0.81
N LYS A 431 -18.80 -33.16 -0.14
CA LYS A 431 -18.02 -34.37 -0.44
C LYS A 431 -18.58 -35.58 0.32
N ILE A 432 -18.57 -36.75 -0.32
CA ILE A 432 -18.97 -38.01 0.31
C ILE A 432 -17.88 -38.47 1.27
N PHE A 433 -18.23 -38.64 2.54
CA PHE A 433 -17.36 -39.25 3.56
C PHE A 433 -17.56 -40.77 3.56
N MET A 434 -16.52 -41.53 3.20
CA MET A 434 -16.55 -43.01 3.10
C MET A 434 -15.69 -43.72 4.14
#